data_AF-A0A2P4YPM4-F1
#
_entry.id   AF-A0A2P4YPM4-F1
#
_cell.length_a   1.000
_cell.length_b   1.000
_cell.length_c   1.000
_cell.angle_alpha   90.00
_cell.angle_beta   90.00
_cell.angle_gamma   90.00
#
_symmetry.space_group_name_H-M   'P 1'
#
loop_
_entity.id
_entity.type
_entity.pdbx_description
1 polymer ?
#
loop_
_entity_poly.entity_id
_entity_poly.type
_entity_poly.pdbx_seq_one_letter_code
_entity_poly.pdbx_strand_id
1 'polypeptide(L)'
;MERGGKSQRKRLQRQLEFYLSESNLRHDKFLQQAMDEQGFVPARVFLSFNKLKALKATERMILDEGSTSSLVGPAPYGWVCTQQCGTVAGQDHEADARTIYIDSFSATDDHDSLRRTFTKFGKVSLVSLPRFPQSKKFKGFGFVEFSERTAAVEAVARSSDADLRGIRVMSKTRWLEMKEQAP
;
A
#
# COMPACT_ATOMS: atom_id res chain seq x y z
N MET A 1 2.59 -7.82 33.83
CA MET A 1 3.11 -6.54 33.28
C MET A 1 3.45 -6.77 31.80
N GLU A 2 2.46 -6.80 30.88
CA GLU A 2 2.66 -7.33 29.50
C GLU A 2 1.96 -6.51 28.40
N ARG A 3 1.96 -5.17 28.49
CA ARG A 3 1.22 -4.32 27.55
C ARG A 3 2.03 -3.83 26.34
N GLY A 4 3.37 -3.97 26.35
CA GLY A 4 4.25 -3.46 25.28
C GLY A 4 4.35 -4.38 24.04
N GLY A 5 4.55 -5.69 24.23
CA GLY A 5 4.82 -6.63 23.13
C GLY A 5 3.64 -6.88 22.19
N LYS A 6 2.41 -6.93 22.73
CA LYS A 6 1.18 -7.12 21.94
C LYS A 6 0.92 -5.97 20.94
N SER A 7 1.29 -4.75 21.31
CA SER A 7 1.14 -3.57 20.45
C SER A 7 2.12 -3.59 19.27
N GLN A 8 3.36 -4.06 19.49
CA GLN A 8 4.36 -4.21 18.43
C GLN A 8 4.01 -5.34 17.48
N ARG A 9 3.59 -6.50 18.00
CA ARG A 9 3.08 -7.64 17.24
C ARG A 9 1.93 -7.26 16.30
N LYS A 10 0.91 -6.58 16.83
CA LYS A 10 -0.22 -6.08 16.03
C LYS A 10 0.16 -5.03 14.98
N ARG A 11 1.27 -4.31 15.15
CA ARG A 11 1.81 -3.37 14.14
C ARG A 11 2.57 -4.14 13.05
N LEU A 12 3.36 -5.14 13.45
CA LEU A 12 4.07 -6.04 12.53
C LEU A 12 3.06 -6.79 11.64
N GLN A 13 2.04 -7.41 12.24
CA GLN A 13 0.98 -8.12 11.55
C GLN A 13 0.34 -7.25 10.45
N ARG A 14 -0.17 -6.07 10.81
CA ARG A 14 -0.78 -5.14 9.85
C ARG A 14 0.16 -4.70 8.73
N GLN A 15 1.45 -4.60 9.01
CA GLN A 15 2.44 -4.21 8.02
C GLN A 15 2.75 -5.36 7.05
N LEU A 16 2.82 -6.59 7.53
CA LEU A 16 2.97 -7.80 6.71
C LEU A 16 1.73 -8.02 5.83
N GLU A 17 0.52 -7.93 6.42
CA GLU A 17 -0.75 -8.01 5.70
C GLU A 17 -0.84 -6.95 4.60
N PHE A 18 -0.34 -5.74 4.85
CA PHE A 18 -0.27 -4.70 3.81
C PHE A 18 0.70 -5.06 2.69
N TYR A 19 1.90 -5.55 2.99
CA TYR A 19 2.88 -5.91 1.96
C TYR A 19 2.40 -7.05 1.06
N LEU A 20 1.75 -8.03 1.67
CA LEU A 20 1.16 -9.18 0.99
C LEU A 20 -0.28 -8.90 0.49
N SER A 21 -0.80 -7.70 0.68
CA SER A 21 -2.11 -7.35 0.15
C SER A 21 -2.09 -7.30 -1.37
N GLU A 22 -3.19 -7.69 -1.99
CA GLU A 22 -3.36 -7.68 -3.44
C GLU A 22 -2.99 -6.31 -4.06
N SER A 23 -3.49 -5.22 -3.47
CA SER A 23 -3.20 -3.86 -3.91
C SER A 23 -1.69 -3.57 -3.94
N ASN A 24 -0.96 -3.93 -2.88
CA ASN A 24 0.49 -3.70 -2.83
C ASN A 24 1.23 -4.63 -3.80
N LEU A 25 0.88 -5.92 -3.82
CA LEU A 25 1.53 -6.92 -4.67
C LEU A 25 1.36 -6.60 -6.16
N ARG A 26 0.24 -6.01 -6.60
CA ARG A 26 0.07 -5.56 -8.00
C ARG A 26 1.09 -4.51 -8.44
N HIS A 27 1.58 -3.69 -7.50
CA HIS A 27 2.47 -2.57 -7.79
C HIS A 27 3.92 -2.80 -7.35
N ASP A 28 4.16 -3.67 -6.37
CA ASP A 28 5.47 -3.91 -5.78
C ASP A 28 6.26 -4.96 -6.57
N LYS A 29 6.95 -4.50 -7.61
CA LYS A 29 7.82 -5.34 -8.44
C LYS A 29 8.92 -6.06 -7.64
N PHE A 30 9.38 -5.47 -6.54
CA PHE A 30 10.42 -6.09 -5.72
C PHE A 30 9.87 -7.32 -5.01
N LEU A 31 8.68 -7.22 -4.40
CA LEU A 31 8.01 -8.37 -3.81
C LEU A 31 7.63 -9.42 -4.86
N GLN A 32 7.10 -9.01 -6.01
CA GLN A 32 6.81 -9.93 -7.11
C GLN A 32 8.04 -10.71 -7.57
N GLN A 33 9.21 -10.06 -7.64
CA GLN A 33 10.48 -10.71 -8.02
C GLN A 33 11.06 -11.60 -6.91
N ALA A 34 10.76 -11.29 -5.65
CA ALA A 34 11.19 -12.07 -4.50
C ALA A 34 10.25 -13.26 -4.20
N MET A 35 9.07 -13.29 -4.83
CA MET A 35 8.13 -14.41 -4.79
C MET A 35 8.63 -15.55 -5.69
N ASP A 36 8.51 -16.78 -5.22
CA ASP A 36 8.73 -17.96 -6.07
C ASP A 36 7.47 -18.32 -6.89
N GLU A 37 7.54 -19.40 -7.67
CA GLU A 37 6.45 -19.87 -8.54
C GLU A 37 5.15 -20.21 -7.79
N GLN A 38 5.24 -20.44 -6.49
CA GLN A 38 4.11 -20.75 -5.61
C GLN A 38 3.67 -19.54 -4.78
N GLY A 39 4.35 -18.39 -4.92
CA GLY A 39 4.03 -17.14 -4.25
C GLY A 39 4.63 -17.01 -2.84
N PHE A 40 5.68 -17.77 -2.50
CA PHE A 40 6.37 -17.66 -1.22
C PHE A 40 7.42 -16.56 -1.22
N VAL A 41 7.51 -15.82 -0.10
CA VAL A 41 8.54 -14.80 0.12
C VAL A 41 9.35 -15.14 1.37
N PRO A 42 10.68 -15.30 1.27
CA PRO A 42 11.51 -15.60 2.44
C PRO A 42 11.47 -14.50 3.51
N ALA A 43 11.43 -14.88 4.80
CA ALA A 43 11.40 -13.93 5.95
C ALA A 43 12.52 -12.88 5.91
N ARG A 44 13.71 -13.31 5.44
CA ARG A 44 14.88 -12.46 5.18
C ARG A 44 14.61 -11.28 4.25
N VAL A 45 13.71 -11.41 3.27
CA VAL A 45 13.30 -10.32 2.37
C VAL A 45 12.57 -9.24 3.17
N PHE A 46 11.64 -9.62 4.04
CA PHE A 46 10.91 -8.70 4.91
C PHE A 46 11.84 -7.99 5.90
N LEU A 47 12.85 -8.68 6.44
CA LEU A 47 13.87 -8.05 7.30
C LEU A 47 14.68 -6.95 6.59
N SER A 48 14.71 -6.94 5.25
CA SER A 48 15.36 -5.88 4.48
C SER A 48 14.58 -4.56 4.48
N PHE A 49 13.27 -4.60 4.75
CA PHE A 49 12.38 -3.45 4.62
C PHE A 49 12.53 -2.42 5.73
N ASN A 50 12.59 -1.14 5.35
CA ASN A 50 12.81 -0.03 6.27
C ASN A 50 11.75 0.06 7.38
N LYS A 51 10.47 -0.21 7.07
CA LYS A 51 9.40 -0.18 8.08
C LYS A 51 9.50 -1.34 9.08
N LEU A 52 9.96 -2.52 8.64
CA LEU A 52 10.14 -3.67 9.52
C LEU A 52 11.42 -3.55 10.37
N LYS A 53 12.49 -2.98 9.78
CA LYS A 53 13.69 -2.57 10.52
C LYS A 53 13.37 -1.56 11.63
N ALA A 54 12.55 -0.55 11.34
CA ALA A 54 12.12 0.44 12.33
C ALA A 54 11.31 -0.18 13.48
N LEU A 55 10.54 -1.25 13.20
CA LEU A 55 9.80 -2.01 14.21
C LEU A 55 10.67 -3.01 14.99
N LYS A 56 11.98 -3.09 14.70
CA LYS A 56 12.91 -4.09 15.23
C LYS A 56 12.35 -5.52 15.06
N ALA A 57 11.70 -5.77 13.93
CA ALA A 57 11.15 -7.09 13.62
C ALA A 57 12.30 -8.10 13.53
N THR A 58 12.11 -9.26 14.17
CA THR A 58 13.04 -10.39 14.08
C THR A 58 12.39 -11.51 13.28
N GLU A 59 13.21 -12.42 12.76
CA GLU A 59 12.72 -13.60 12.06
C GLU A 59 11.73 -14.39 12.92
N ARG A 60 12.00 -14.55 14.22
CA ARG A 60 11.07 -15.18 15.17
C ARG A 60 9.73 -14.43 15.31
N MET A 61 9.74 -13.10 15.34
CA MET A 61 8.49 -12.33 15.45
C MET A 61 7.68 -12.46 14.17
N ILE A 62 8.31 -12.42 13.00
CA ILE A 62 7.65 -12.66 11.72
C ILE A 62 7.12 -14.10 11.69
N LEU A 63 7.89 -15.06 12.25
CA LEU A 63 7.52 -16.47 12.30
C LEU A 63 6.31 -16.77 13.21
N ASP A 64 6.20 -16.06 14.32
CA ASP A 64 5.11 -16.22 15.29
C ASP A 64 3.78 -15.64 14.76
N GLU A 65 3.84 -14.51 14.04
CA GLU A 65 2.65 -13.82 13.54
C GLU A 65 1.86 -14.61 12.50
N GLY A 66 2.51 -15.30 11.56
CA GLY A 66 1.74 -16.05 10.58
C GLY A 66 1.32 -17.46 11.07
N SER A 67 1.69 -17.89 12.27
CA SER A 67 0.93 -18.96 12.93
C SER A 67 -0.44 -18.45 13.40
N THR A 68 -0.62 -17.12 13.48
CA THR A 68 -1.81 -16.45 14.02
C THR A 68 -2.70 -15.85 12.92
N SER A 69 -2.14 -15.48 11.77
CA SER A 69 -2.88 -14.82 10.68
C SER A 69 -3.36 -15.80 9.61
N SER A 70 -4.61 -15.64 9.17
CA SER A 70 -5.23 -16.45 8.10
C SER A 70 -4.72 -16.11 6.69
N LEU A 71 -3.91 -15.05 6.54
CA LEU A 71 -3.36 -14.59 5.25
C LEU A 71 -1.91 -15.03 5.02
N VAL A 72 -1.24 -15.50 6.08
CA VAL A 72 0.20 -15.75 6.11
C VAL A 72 0.37 -17.10 6.77
N GLY A 73 0.76 -18.15 6.05
CA GLY A 73 0.83 -19.52 6.57
C GLY A 73 2.27 -20.05 6.69
N PRO A 74 2.58 -20.93 7.66
CA PRO A 74 3.89 -21.54 7.77
C PRO A 74 4.10 -22.57 6.64
N ALA A 75 5.07 -22.33 5.77
CA ALA A 75 5.57 -23.36 4.84
C ALA A 75 6.84 -24.03 5.40
N PRO A 76 7.23 -25.20 4.87
CA PRO A 76 8.39 -25.95 5.35
C PRO A 76 9.72 -25.18 5.34
N TYR A 77 9.83 -24.08 4.57
CA TYR A 77 11.06 -23.29 4.39
C TYR A 77 10.86 -21.76 4.39
N GLY A 78 9.67 -21.23 4.74
CA GLY A 78 9.35 -19.79 4.62
C GLY A 78 7.85 -19.49 4.59
N TRP A 79 7.45 -18.22 4.54
CA TRP A 79 6.03 -17.78 4.62
C TRP A 79 5.30 -17.84 3.26
N VAL A 80 4.04 -18.32 3.28
CA VAL A 80 3.09 -18.31 2.15
C VAL A 80 2.30 -17.00 2.12
N CYS A 81 2.04 -16.47 0.93
CA CYS A 81 0.85 -15.67 0.64
C CYS A 81 -0.33 -16.65 0.43
N THR A 82 -1.19 -16.89 1.42
CA THR A 82 -2.26 -17.87 1.24
C THR A 82 -3.35 -17.32 0.32
N GLN A 83 -3.52 -17.98 -0.83
CA GLN A 83 -4.77 -18.07 -1.59
C GLN A 83 -5.32 -16.85 -2.34
N GLN A 84 -4.48 -15.97 -2.90
CA GLN A 84 -4.98 -15.00 -3.90
C GLN A 84 -4.01 -14.62 -5.01
N CYS A 85 -3.00 -15.45 -5.30
CA CYS A 85 -2.15 -15.26 -6.48
C CYS A 85 -2.82 -15.70 -7.80
N GLY A 86 -3.95 -16.41 -7.73
CA GLY A 86 -4.61 -17.00 -8.90
C GLY A 86 -5.62 -16.12 -9.66
N THR A 87 -5.87 -14.87 -9.24
CA THR A 87 -6.97 -14.07 -9.84
C THR A 87 -6.64 -12.60 -10.08
N VAL A 88 -5.36 -12.21 -10.10
CA VAL A 88 -4.98 -10.78 -10.20
C VAL A 88 -4.98 -10.20 -11.62
N ALA A 89 -5.25 -11.01 -12.64
CA ALA A 89 -5.11 -10.59 -14.05
C ALA A 89 -6.36 -9.91 -14.67
N GLY A 90 -7.42 -9.61 -13.90
CA GLY A 90 -8.70 -9.18 -14.47
C GLY A 90 -9.47 -8.04 -13.79
N GLN A 91 -8.92 -7.40 -12.74
CA GLN A 91 -9.63 -6.35 -11.97
C GLN A 91 -8.94 -4.99 -11.99
N ASP A 92 -8.15 -4.70 -13.02
CA ASP A 92 -7.45 -3.41 -13.11
C ASP A 92 -8.44 -2.23 -13.22
N HIS A 93 -9.58 -2.42 -13.91
CA HIS A 93 -10.56 -1.35 -14.09
C HIS A 93 -11.30 -0.98 -12.79
N GLU A 94 -11.58 -1.96 -11.92
CA GLU A 94 -12.24 -1.71 -10.63
C GLU A 94 -11.26 -1.18 -9.58
N ALA A 95 -10.01 -1.64 -9.60
CA ALA A 95 -8.95 -1.03 -8.80
C ALA A 95 -8.71 0.42 -9.23
N ASP A 96 -8.76 0.70 -10.53
CA ASP A 96 -8.63 2.05 -11.08
C ASP A 96 -9.80 2.96 -10.69
N ALA A 97 -11.03 2.43 -10.69
CA ALA A 97 -12.20 3.15 -10.21
C ALA A 97 -12.13 3.47 -8.70
N ARG A 98 -11.42 2.65 -7.93
CA ARG A 98 -11.15 2.85 -6.50
C ARG A 98 -9.88 3.63 -6.22
N THR A 99 -9.13 4.01 -7.25
CA THR A 99 -7.88 4.75 -7.14
C THR A 99 -8.05 6.20 -7.57
N ILE A 100 -7.57 7.11 -6.72
CA ILE A 100 -7.48 8.52 -7.02
C ILE A 100 -6.04 8.90 -7.34
N TYR A 101 -5.89 9.86 -8.23
CA TYR A 101 -4.66 10.60 -8.46
C TYR A 101 -4.65 11.84 -7.56
N ILE A 102 -3.51 12.08 -6.94
CA ILE A 102 -3.26 13.24 -6.10
C ILE A 102 -2.02 13.98 -6.62
N ASP A 103 -2.07 15.30 -6.67
CA ASP A 103 -0.96 16.15 -7.10
C ASP A 103 -0.92 17.44 -6.29
N SER A 104 0.20 18.15 -6.34
CA SER A 104 0.39 19.44 -5.69
C SER A 104 0.28 19.37 -4.15
N PHE A 105 0.75 18.27 -3.56
CA PHE A 105 0.92 18.14 -2.10
C PHE A 105 2.25 18.74 -1.61
N SER A 106 2.32 19.07 -0.32
CA SER A 106 3.49 19.72 0.28
C SER A 106 4.71 18.82 0.23
N ALA A 107 5.90 19.42 0.16
CA ALA A 107 7.18 18.68 0.27
C ALA A 107 7.34 17.96 1.63
N THR A 108 6.54 18.32 2.63
CA THR A 108 6.48 17.67 3.94
C THR A 108 5.53 16.48 3.99
N ASP A 109 4.66 16.30 3.01
CA ASP A 109 3.66 15.23 3.03
C ASP A 109 4.32 13.87 2.73
N ASP A 110 4.13 12.93 3.65
CA ASP A 110 4.57 11.55 3.52
C ASP A 110 3.39 10.60 3.30
N HIS A 111 3.70 9.33 3.03
CA HIS A 111 2.69 8.28 2.84
C HIS A 111 1.71 8.20 4.02
N ASP A 112 2.22 8.38 5.25
CA ASP A 112 1.41 8.29 6.46
C ASP A 112 0.50 9.51 6.65
N SER A 113 0.95 10.71 6.27
CA SER A 113 0.17 11.95 6.33
C SER A 113 -0.92 11.94 5.30
N LEU A 114 -0.62 11.59 4.04
CA LEU A 114 -1.64 11.43 3.00
C LEU A 114 -2.64 10.34 3.39
N ARG A 115 -2.18 9.20 3.88
CA ARG A 115 -3.07 8.15 4.38
C ARG A 115 -4.02 8.69 5.45
N ARG A 116 -3.52 9.43 6.44
CA ARG A 116 -4.35 10.04 7.50
C ARG A 116 -5.37 11.02 6.91
N THR A 117 -4.95 11.89 6.01
CA THR A 117 -5.82 12.86 5.35
C THR A 117 -6.95 12.17 4.57
N PHE A 118 -6.65 11.10 3.85
CA PHE A 118 -7.63 10.38 3.04
C PHE A 118 -8.46 9.36 3.83
N THR A 119 -8.00 8.93 5.01
CA THR A 119 -8.76 8.02 5.89
C THR A 119 -10.11 8.61 6.30
N LYS A 120 -10.29 9.94 6.25
CA LYS A 120 -11.57 10.59 6.55
C LYS A 120 -12.67 10.32 5.52
N PHE A 121 -12.31 10.00 4.28
CA PHE A 121 -13.25 9.67 3.20
C PHE A 121 -13.53 8.17 3.14
N GLY A 122 -12.56 7.34 3.56
CA GLY A 122 -12.74 5.90 3.62
C GLY A 122 -11.47 5.15 3.91
N LYS A 123 -11.59 3.82 3.97
CA LYS A 123 -10.46 2.94 4.25
C LYS A 123 -9.47 2.95 3.09
N VAL A 124 -8.27 3.48 3.33
CA VAL A 124 -7.16 3.50 2.36
C VAL A 124 -6.47 2.13 2.34
N SER A 125 -6.46 1.51 1.17
CA SER A 125 -5.80 0.23 0.88
C SER A 125 -4.32 0.43 0.56
N LEU A 126 -4.00 1.36 -0.35
CA LEU A 126 -2.64 1.62 -0.81
C LEU A 126 -2.39 3.12 -1.00
N VAL A 127 -1.16 3.56 -0.68
CA VAL A 127 -0.68 4.89 -1.04
C VAL A 127 0.62 4.70 -1.81
N SER A 128 0.66 5.20 -3.04
CA SER A 128 1.81 5.13 -3.93
C SER A 128 2.31 6.53 -4.22
N LEU A 129 3.55 6.85 -3.82
CA LEU A 129 4.19 8.14 -4.10
C LEU A 129 5.44 7.92 -4.94
N PRO A 130 5.33 8.00 -6.28
CA PRO A 130 6.48 7.92 -7.16
C PRO A 130 7.53 8.99 -6.82
N ARG A 131 8.79 8.56 -6.71
CA ARG A 131 9.95 9.44 -6.50
C ARG A 131 10.85 9.42 -7.73
N PHE A 132 11.58 10.50 -7.95
CA PHE A 132 12.64 10.52 -8.93
C PHE A 132 13.79 9.64 -8.46
N PRO A 133 14.27 8.70 -9.29
CA PRO A 133 15.33 7.76 -8.90
C PRO A 133 16.66 8.46 -8.59
N GLN A 134 16.96 9.57 -9.28
CA GLN A 134 18.22 10.30 -9.12
C GLN A 134 18.22 11.26 -7.91
N SER A 135 17.16 12.05 -7.74
CA SER A 135 17.12 13.09 -6.71
C SER A 135 16.43 12.65 -5.41
N LYS A 136 15.80 11.47 -5.39
CA LYS A 136 14.90 10.97 -4.33
C LYS A 136 13.76 11.93 -3.95
N LYS A 137 13.58 13.02 -4.69
CA LYS A 137 12.47 13.96 -4.53
C LYS A 137 11.19 13.32 -5.06
N PHE A 138 10.07 13.64 -4.45
CA PHE A 138 8.76 13.24 -4.95
C PHE A 138 8.52 13.84 -6.33
N LYS A 139 7.81 13.11 -7.20
CA LYS A 139 7.45 13.61 -8.52
C LYS A 139 6.38 14.71 -8.49
N GLY A 140 5.90 15.09 -7.31
CA GLY A 140 4.81 16.05 -7.13
C GLY A 140 3.42 15.42 -7.13
N PHE A 141 3.32 14.17 -7.60
CA PHE A 141 2.08 13.41 -7.67
C PHE A 141 2.16 12.05 -6.98
N GLY A 142 1.00 11.47 -6.74
CA GLY A 142 0.79 10.18 -6.09
C GLY A 142 -0.54 9.56 -6.46
N PHE A 143 -0.73 8.33 -6.00
CA PHE A 143 -1.97 7.59 -6.16
C PHE A 143 -2.41 7.05 -4.80
N VAL A 144 -3.70 7.11 -4.54
CA VAL A 144 -4.30 6.56 -3.32
C VAL A 144 -5.41 5.60 -3.75
N GLU A 145 -5.28 4.34 -3.36
CA GLU A 145 -6.28 3.31 -3.59
C GLU A 145 -7.12 3.14 -2.33
N PHE A 146 -8.44 3.17 -2.49
CA PHE A 146 -9.40 2.91 -1.44
C PHE A 146 -9.92 1.48 -1.50
N SER A 147 -10.43 1.01 -0.36
CA SER A 147 -11.14 -0.26 -0.29
C SER A 147 -12.45 -0.21 -1.08
N GLU A 148 -13.11 0.95 -1.10
CA GLU A 148 -14.40 1.17 -1.75
C GLU A 148 -14.34 2.28 -2.80
N ARG A 149 -15.15 2.13 -3.86
CA ARG A 149 -15.24 3.11 -4.95
C ARG A 149 -15.91 4.41 -4.51
N THR A 150 -16.89 4.31 -3.62
CA THR A 150 -17.59 5.45 -3.00
C THR A 150 -16.61 6.42 -2.35
N ALA A 151 -15.65 5.91 -1.57
CA ALA A 151 -14.61 6.72 -0.93
C ALA A 151 -13.73 7.46 -1.95
N ALA A 152 -13.39 6.82 -3.07
CA ALA A 152 -12.64 7.47 -4.15
C ALA A 152 -13.45 8.61 -4.79
N VAL A 153 -14.74 8.38 -5.07
CA VAL A 153 -15.64 9.41 -5.63
C VAL A 153 -15.81 10.57 -4.67
N GLU A 154 -16.00 10.31 -3.37
CA GLU A 154 -16.10 11.37 -2.36
C GLU A 154 -14.82 12.18 -2.25
N ALA A 155 -13.64 11.53 -2.25
CA ALA A 155 -12.37 12.23 -2.21
C ALA A 155 -12.16 13.15 -3.43
N VAL A 156 -12.64 12.73 -4.61
CA VAL A 156 -12.62 13.55 -5.84
C VAL A 156 -13.65 14.67 -5.77
N ALA A 157 -14.86 14.42 -5.27
CA ALA A 157 -15.88 15.45 -5.07
C ALA A 157 -15.41 16.52 -4.08
N ARG A 158 -14.63 16.11 -3.08
CA ARG A 158 -14.00 16.98 -2.09
C ARG A 158 -12.65 17.53 -2.54
N SER A 159 -12.23 17.32 -3.79
CA SER A 159 -10.94 17.82 -4.31
C SER A 159 -10.79 19.35 -4.23
N SER A 160 -11.91 20.07 -4.26
CA SER A 160 -11.97 21.53 -4.15
C SER A 160 -12.06 22.03 -2.69
N ASP A 161 -12.05 21.13 -1.71
CA ASP A 161 -12.19 21.47 -0.31
C ASP A 161 -10.87 22.06 0.23
N ALA A 162 -10.97 23.15 1.00
CA ALA A 162 -9.83 23.82 1.63
C ALA A 162 -9.06 22.88 2.58
N ASP A 163 -9.77 21.88 3.10
CA ASP A 163 -9.24 20.78 3.90
C ASP A 163 -8.10 19.99 3.24
N LEU A 164 -8.07 19.95 1.91
CA LEU A 164 -7.01 19.26 1.17
C LEU A 164 -5.76 20.11 1.02
N ARG A 165 -5.70 21.30 1.63
CA ARG A 165 -4.50 22.16 1.67
C ARG A 165 -3.99 22.53 0.27
N GLY A 166 -4.87 22.52 -0.73
CA GLY A 166 -4.54 22.75 -2.14
C GLY A 166 -4.08 21.50 -2.91
N ILE A 167 -4.15 20.31 -2.32
CA ILE A 167 -3.90 19.04 -3.02
C ILE A 167 -4.98 18.85 -4.08
N ARG A 168 -4.56 18.76 -5.34
CA ARG A 168 -5.46 18.42 -6.44
C ARG A 168 -5.74 16.93 -6.41
N VAL A 169 -7.02 16.57 -6.39
CA VAL A 169 -7.48 15.19 -6.40
C VAL A 169 -8.35 14.95 -7.62
N MET A 170 -8.12 13.86 -8.32
CA MET A 170 -8.93 13.43 -9.47
C MET A 170 -9.01 11.92 -9.54
N SER A 171 -10.00 11.37 -10.24
CA SER A 171 -10.06 9.92 -10.45
C SER A 171 -8.93 9.48 -11.38
N LYS A 172 -8.43 8.25 -11.20
CA LYS A 172 -7.40 7.70 -12.08
C LYS A 172 -7.87 7.66 -13.54
N THR A 173 -9.15 7.34 -13.78
CA THR A 173 -9.77 7.40 -15.12
C THR A 173 -9.65 8.78 -15.74
N ARG A 174 -9.98 9.85 -14.99
CA ARG A 174 -9.85 11.23 -15.48
C ARG A 174 -8.41 11.62 -15.77
N TRP A 175 -7.47 11.17 -14.95
CA TRP A 175 -6.04 11.39 -15.19
C TRP A 175 -5.56 10.71 -16.48
N LEU A 176 -6.01 9.47 -16.77
CA LEU A 176 -5.70 8.76 -18.00
C LEU A 176 -6.25 9.50 -19.23
N GLU A 177 -7.50 9.95 -19.19
CA GLU A 177 -8.13 10.75 -20.26
C GLU A 177 -7.35 12.04 -20.53
N MET A 178 -6.96 12.76 -19.48
CA MET A 178 -6.16 13.98 -19.61
C MET A 178 -4.77 13.72 -20.20
N LYS A 179 -4.15 12.58 -19.85
CA LYS A 179 -2.85 12.19 -20.38
C LYS A 179 -2.91 11.82 -21.86
N GLU A 180 -4.00 11.20 -22.31
CA GLU A 180 -4.21 10.83 -23.71
C GLU A 180 -4.48 12.05 -24.61
N GLN A 181 -5.04 13.13 -24.05
CA GLN A 181 -5.30 14.38 -24.75
C GLN A 181 -4.14 15.39 -24.71
N ALA A 182 -3.02 15.06 -24.06
CA ALA A 182 -1.85 15.91 -24.04
C ALA A 182 -1.12 15.80 -25.41
N PRO A 183 -0.99 16.90 -26.18
CA PRO A 183 -0.36 16.90 -27.51
C PRO A 183 1.15 16.68 -27.47
#